data_AF-A0A1Y1VCZ3-F1
#
_entry.id   AF-A0A1Y1VCZ3-F1
#
_cell.length_a   1.000
_cell.length_b   1.000
_cell.length_c   1.000
_cell.angle_alpha   90.00
_cell.angle_beta   90.00
_cell.angle_gamma   90.00
#
_symmetry.space_group_name_H-M   'P 1'
#
loop_
_entity.id
_entity.type
_entity.pdbx_description
1 polymer ?
#
loop_
_entity_poly.entity_id
_entity_poly.type
_entity_poly.pdbx_seq_one_letter_code
_entity_poly.pdbx_strand_id
1 'polypeptide(L)'
;AGNSHCPSGQCCSNDNKCTTNGFRCQLRLGCQSEFGDCETNYTLNPSGRCGFGYGKCKEGCCSSDGYCGTSIDHCGVGCQSNYGICN
;
A
#
# COMPACT_ATOMS: atom_id res chain seq x y z
N ALA A 1 -9.26 -30.20 5.65
CA ALA A 1 -8.79 -29.58 4.40
C ALA A 1 -8.01 -28.33 4.79
N GLY A 2 -6.69 -28.37 4.64
CA GLY A 2 -5.79 -27.26 4.97
C GLY A 2 -5.51 -26.43 3.73
N ASN A 3 -5.15 -25.17 3.93
CA ASN A 3 -4.80 -24.24 2.87
C ASN A 3 -3.79 -24.86 1.90
N SER A 4 -4.21 -25.07 0.65
CA SER A 4 -3.33 -25.49 -0.44
C SER A 4 -2.50 -24.29 -0.88
N HIS A 5 -1.19 -24.47 -0.99
CA HIS A 5 -0.32 -23.45 -1.55
C HIS A 5 -0.77 -23.10 -2.98
N CYS A 6 -0.95 -21.81 -3.26
CA CYS A 6 -1.47 -21.33 -4.53
C CYS A 6 -0.45 -21.53 -5.66
N PRO A 7 -0.93 -21.69 -6.90
CA PRO A 7 -0.04 -21.72 -8.07
C PRO A 7 0.83 -20.46 -8.15
N SER A 8 2.03 -20.60 -8.70
CA SER A 8 2.99 -19.50 -8.87
C SER A 8 2.35 -18.28 -9.53
N GLY A 9 2.53 -17.10 -8.94
CA GLY A 9 1.92 -15.85 -9.38
C GLY A 9 0.51 -15.58 -8.83
N GLN A 10 -0.01 -16.42 -7.94
CA GLN A 10 -1.28 -16.19 -7.25
C GLN A 10 -1.07 -16.03 -5.74
N CYS A 11 -1.90 -15.18 -5.15
CA CYS A 11 -1.92 -14.94 -3.72
C CYS A 11 -3.08 -15.72 -3.07
N CYS A 12 -2.94 -16.09 -1.80
CA CYS A 12 -4.02 -16.69 -1.03
C CYS A 12 -4.77 -15.61 -0.26
N SER A 13 -6.00 -15.28 -0.66
CA SER A 13 -6.82 -14.29 0.05
C SER A 13 -7.28 -14.78 1.43
N ASN A 14 -7.80 -13.87 2.26
CA ASN A 14 -8.32 -14.19 3.61
C ASN A 14 -9.45 -15.24 3.59
N ASP A 15 -10.18 -15.37 2.49
CA ASP A 15 -11.24 -16.36 2.28
C ASP A 15 -10.70 -17.73 1.84
N ASN A 16 -9.37 -17.95 1.94
CA ASN A 16 -8.67 -19.17 1.52
C ASN A 16 -8.84 -19.48 0.01
N LYS A 17 -8.93 -18.43 -0.82
CA LYS A 17 -9.02 -18.56 -2.27
C LYS A 17 -7.77 -18.00 -2.94
N CYS A 18 -7.21 -18.78 -3.87
CA CYS A 18 -6.17 -18.31 -4.76
C CYS A 18 -6.74 -17.29 -5.75
N THR A 19 -6.07 -16.14 -5.89
CA THR A 19 -6.48 -15.07 -6.78
C THR A 19 -5.28 -14.28 -7.26
N THR A 20 -5.44 -13.59 -8.38
CA THR A 20 -4.48 -12.61 -8.91
C THR A 20 -4.98 -11.18 -8.72
N ASN A 21 -6.09 -10.98 -8.00
CA ASN A 21 -6.62 -9.65 -7.75
C ASN A 21 -5.74 -8.94 -6.71
N GLY A 22 -5.00 -7.93 -7.16
CA GLY A 22 -4.04 -7.19 -6.33
C GLY A 22 -4.64 -6.69 -5.01
N PHE A 23 -5.89 -6.21 -4.99
CA PHE A 23 -6.57 -5.83 -3.75
C PHE A 23 -6.68 -7.00 -2.75
N ARG A 24 -7.08 -8.19 -3.21
CA ARG A 24 -7.19 -9.38 -2.35
C ARG A 24 -5.83 -10.00 -2.04
N CYS A 25 -4.79 -9.63 -2.79
CA CYS A 25 -3.41 -10.02 -2.55
C CYS A 25 -2.70 -9.14 -1.52
N GLN A 26 -3.32 -8.08 -1.02
CA GLN A 26 -2.71 -7.22 0.00
C GLN A 26 -2.66 -7.93 1.36
N LEU A 27 -1.49 -7.91 1.99
CA LEU A 27 -1.31 -8.39 3.37
C LEU A 27 -2.30 -7.74 4.36
N ARG A 28 -2.60 -6.44 4.20
CA ARG A 28 -3.54 -5.72 5.07
C ARG A 28 -4.99 -6.22 4.97
N LEU A 29 -5.35 -6.85 3.85
CA LEU A 29 -6.69 -7.41 3.61
C LEU A 29 -6.73 -8.91 3.95
N GLY A 30 -5.71 -9.40 4.64
CA GLY A 30 -5.62 -10.77 5.13
C GLY A 30 -5.12 -11.77 4.10
N CYS A 31 -4.33 -11.31 3.11
CA CYS A 31 -3.60 -12.23 2.26
C CYS A 31 -2.63 -13.09 3.09
N GLN A 32 -2.64 -14.40 2.85
CA GLN A 32 -1.91 -15.41 3.61
C GLN A 32 -0.61 -15.77 2.89
N SER A 33 0.50 -15.11 3.28
CA SER A 33 1.80 -15.20 2.60
C SER A 33 2.46 -16.58 2.68
N GLU A 34 2.05 -17.44 3.61
CA GLU A 34 2.52 -18.83 3.68
C GLU A 34 1.92 -19.73 2.58
N PHE A 35 0.83 -19.26 1.93
CA PHE A 35 0.07 -20.03 0.95
C PHE A 35 0.03 -19.39 -0.43
N GLY A 36 0.80 -18.33 -0.70
CA GLY A 36 0.90 -17.75 -2.03
C GLY A 36 1.67 -16.43 -2.06
N ASP A 37 1.78 -15.86 -3.25
CA ASP A 37 2.50 -14.62 -3.54
C ASP A 37 1.68 -13.40 -3.14
N CYS A 38 1.60 -13.14 -1.83
CA CYS A 38 0.95 -11.92 -1.34
C CYS A 38 1.71 -10.68 -1.78
N GLU A 39 0.97 -9.65 -2.18
CA GLU A 39 1.51 -8.33 -2.43
C GLU A 39 1.99 -7.76 -1.10
N THR A 40 3.31 -7.82 -0.91
CA THR A 40 4.08 -7.08 0.08
C THR A 40 4.24 -5.62 -0.31
N ASN A 41 3.52 -5.16 -1.35
CA ASN A 41 3.41 -3.76 -1.74
C ASN A 41 2.76 -2.95 -0.60
N TYR A 42 3.55 -2.74 0.45
CA TYR A 42 3.58 -1.54 1.26
C TYR A 42 4.05 -0.34 0.44
N THR A 43 4.24 -0.49 -0.87
CA THR A 43 4.35 0.58 -1.84
C THR A 43 2.96 1.16 -2.09
N LEU A 44 2.56 1.97 -1.11
CA LEU A 44 1.95 3.29 -1.29
C LEU A 44 0.58 3.30 -1.91
N ASN A 45 -0.33 3.89 -1.15
CA ASN A 45 -1.55 4.52 -1.61
C ASN A 45 -1.67 4.56 -3.14
N PRO A 46 -2.37 3.60 -3.78
CA PRO A 46 -2.61 3.63 -5.22
C PRO A 46 -3.32 4.92 -5.67
N SER A 47 -3.92 5.62 -4.71
CA SER A 47 -4.53 6.94 -4.86
C SER A 47 -3.54 8.11 -4.76
N GLY A 48 -2.25 7.85 -4.51
CA GLY A 48 -1.27 8.88 -4.16
C GLY A 48 -1.55 9.54 -2.81
N ARG A 49 -2.34 8.93 -1.93
CA ARG A 49 -2.68 9.50 -0.60
C ARG A 49 -1.51 9.39 0.38
N CYS A 50 -1.56 10.15 1.46
CA CYS A 50 -0.64 10.10 2.59
C CYS A 50 -1.31 10.75 3.81
N GLY A 51 -0.66 10.66 4.97
CA GLY A 51 -1.18 11.22 6.21
C GLY A 51 -1.71 10.15 7.15
N PHE A 52 -2.38 10.59 8.21
CA PHE A 52 -2.94 9.71 9.22
C PHE A 52 -3.90 8.67 8.60
N GLY A 53 -3.68 7.38 8.89
CA GLY A 53 -4.46 6.28 8.31
C GLY A 53 -4.04 5.84 6.90
N TYR A 54 -3.32 6.69 6.15
CA TYR A 54 -2.84 6.40 4.79
C TYR A 54 -1.34 6.08 4.74
N GLY A 55 -0.56 6.51 5.74
CA GLY A 55 0.88 6.26 5.80
C GLY A 55 1.70 7.30 5.06
N LYS A 56 2.96 6.97 4.77
CA LYS A 56 3.93 7.91 4.19
C LYS A 56 4.04 7.78 2.68
N CYS A 57 4.46 8.86 2.03
CA CYS A 57 4.94 8.86 0.66
C CYS A 57 6.28 8.12 0.54
N LYS A 58 6.52 7.49 -0.61
CA LYS A 58 7.76 6.74 -0.93
C LYS A 58 8.87 7.71 -1.18
N GLU A 59 8.48 8.72 -1.93
CA GLU A 59 9.29 9.75 -2.55
C GLU A 59 8.38 10.98 -2.59
N GLY A 60 8.98 12.14 -2.35
CA GLY A 60 8.27 13.40 -2.32
C GLY A 60 7.56 13.71 -1.01
N CYS A 61 6.72 14.73 -1.09
CA CYS A 61 6.10 15.45 0.01
C CYS A 61 4.67 14.97 0.20
N CYS A 62 4.19 14.99 1.44
CA CYS A 62 2.79 14.75 1.74
C CYS A 62 2.10 16.11 1.90
N SER A 63 1.27 16.53 0.95
CA SER A 63 0.57 17.82 1.01
C SER A 63 -0.39 17.89 2.20
N SER A 64 -0.86 19.10 2.53
CA SER A 64 -1.93 19.31 3.52
C SER A 64 -3.21 18.54 3.17
N ASP A 65 -3.46 18.33 1.88
CA ASP A 65 -4.63 17.60 1.38
C ASP A 65 -4.49 16.07 1.51
N GLY A 66 -3.34 15.60 2.02
CA GLY A 66 -3.07 14.19 2.22
C GLY A 66 -2.75 13.48 0.91
N TYR A 67 -2.01 14.14 0.02
CA TYR A 67 -1.52 13.55 -1.24
C TYR A 67 0.00 13.68 -1.39
N CYS A 68 0.59 12.64 -1.95
CA CYS A 68 2.00 12.56 -2.33
C CYS A 68 2.25 13.32 -3.62
N GLY A 69 3.20 14.25 -3.58
CA GLY A 69 3.66 14.95 -4.76
C GLY A 69 5.01 15.61 -4.51
N THR A 70 5.66 16.04 -5.59
CA THR A 70 6.98 16.70 -5.55
C THR A 70 6.92 18.17 -5.93
N SER A 71 5.74 18.70 -6.26
CA SER A 71 5.59 20.12 -6.58
C SER A 71 5.71 20.98 -5.33
N ILE A 72 6.04 22.26 -5.53
CA ILE A 72 6.11 23.26 -4.46
C ILE A 72 4.80 23.32 -3.67
N ASP A 73 3.64 23.15 -4.31
CA ASP A 73 2.36 23.15 -3.61
C ASP A 73 2.20 21.95 -2.65
N HIS A 74 2.84 20.82 -2.96
CA HIS A 74 2.83 19.63 -2.09
C HIS A 74 3.90 19.71 -1.00
N CYS A 75 5.04 20.33 -1.32
CA CYS A 75 6.22 20.40 -0.46
C CYS A 75 6.29 21.65 0.41
N GLY A 76 5.47 22.66 0.11
CA GLY A 76 5.44 23.94 0.78
C GLY A 76 4.58 23.96 2.04
N VAL A 77 3.88 25.08 2.24
CA VAL A 77 3.10 25.32 3.46
C VAL A 77 2.01 24.25 3.62
N GLY A 78 1.99 23.58 4.77
CA GLY A 78 1.04 22.53 5.08
C GLY A 78 1.52 21.11 4.77
N CYS A 79 2.74 20.95 4.27
CA CYS A 79 3.33 19.63 4.09
C CYS A 79 3.44 18.86 5.42
N GLN A 80 2.97 17.61 5.42
CA GLN A 80 2.95 16.72 6.57
C GLN A 80 4.26 15.94 6.68
N SER A 81 5.26 16.49 7.37
CA SER A 81 6.62 15.94 7.48
C SER A 81 6.71 14.55 8.12
N ASN A 82 5.74 14.17 8.95
CA ASN A 82 5.64 12.82 9.46
C ASN A 82 5.33 11.78 8.37
N TYR A 83 4.80 12.22 7.24
CA TYR A 83 4.29 11.39 6.15
C TYR A 83 4.94 11.67 4.78
N GLY A 84 5.94 12.55 4.70
CA GLY A 84 6.69 12.84 3.47
C GLY A 84 7.93 13.70 3.72
N ILE A 85 8.67 13.99 2.66
CA ILE A 85 9.93 14.77 2.72
C ILE A 85 9.61 16.24 2.43
N CYS A 86 9.24 17.01 3.44
CA CYS A 86 8.94 18.45 3.29
C CYS A 86 10.23 19.28 3.16
N ASN A 87 10.18 20.38 2.39
CA ASN A 87 11.27 21.36 2.28
C ASN A 87 11.01 22.58 3.17
#